data_AF-A0A8T3X5W1-F1
#
_entry.id   AF-A0A8T3X5W1-F1
#
_cell.length_a   1.000
_cell.length_b   1.000
_cell.length_c   1.000
_cell.angle_alpha   90.00
_cell.angle_beta   90.00
_cell.angle_gamma   90.00
#
_symmetry.space_group_name_H-M   'P 1'
#
loop_
_entity.id
_entity.type
_entity.pdbx_description
1 polymer ?
#
loop_
_entity_poly.entity_id
_entity_poly.type
_entity_poly.pdbx_seq_one_letter_code
_entity_poly.pdbx_strand_id
1 'polypeptide(L)'
;SRFDLKFALKDRPDRTQDEKLADHIIMSRTRPELVEPAIDINLLRKYIAYSKQIIAIELTDDAAQRLKEFYVDMRNRYTGEDTNTISITLRQYEALIRMAEASAKIRLDTKIRAEDAERAINLMKYSLSQLGYDYETGRIDIDRVEGGMPAGRRRKIHQVLEIIESLQKTMKEVPVEDVKAAAEEQGIEGIDEIIERLKNEGTLFEPRVGFIKKSR
;
A
#
# COMPACT_ATOMS: atom_id res chain seq x y z
N SER A 1 11.32 -1.71 -9.75
CA SER A 1 11.72 -2.51 -8.57
C SER A 1 11.89 -3.98 -8.97
N ARG A 2 12.83 -4.74 -8.37
CA ARG A 2 13.10 -6.15 -8.71
C ARG A 2 12.23 -7.16 -7.93
N PHE A 3 11.50 -6.70 -6.93
CA PHE A 3 10.65 -7.54 -6.10
C PHE A 3 9.23 -7.60 -6.68
N ASP A 4 8.63 -8.78 -6.66
CA ASP A 4 7.26 -9.00 -7.11
C ASP A 4 6.24 -8.58 -6.04
N LEU A 5 6.49 -8.91 -4.77
CA LEU A 5 5.73 -8.44 -3.61
C LEU A 5 6.67 -7.83 -2.57
N LYS A 6 6.16 -6.85 -1.82
CA LYS A 6 6.81 -6.24 -0.66
C LYS A 6 5.86 -6.24 0.53
N PHE A 7 6.32 -6.76 1.66
CA PHE A 7 5.57 -6.75 2.91
C PHE A 7 6.41 -6.03 3.96
N ALA A 8 5.88 -4.95 4.52
CA ALA A 8 6.50 -4.24 5.62
C ALA A 8 6.02 -4.87 6.94
N LEU A 9 6.93 -5.49 7.69
CA LEU A 9 6.64 -5.93 9.05
C LEU A 9 6.67 -4.70 9.96
N LYS A 10 5.50 -4.33 10.50
CA LYS A 10 5.36 -3.20 11.41
C LYS A 10 5.17 -3.75 12.82
N ASP A 11 6.14 -3.49 13.68
CA ASP A 11 5.98 -3.73 15.11
C ASP A 11 5.09 -2.62 15.69
N ARG A 12 3.95 -3.00 16.26
CA ARG A 12 2.97 -2.09 16.86
C ARG A 12 2.65 -2.67 18.22
N PRO A 13 3.03 -1.99 19.32
CA PRO A 13 2.72 -2.46 20.66
C PRO A 13 1.21 -2.66 20.81
N ASP A 14 0.81 -3.87 21.13
CA ASP A 14 -0.57 -4.26 21.38
C ASP A 14 -0.54 -5.24 22.54
N ARG A 15 -0.94 -4.75 23.72
CA ARG A 15 -0.90 -5.52 24.96
C ARG A 15 -1.52 -6.91 24.82
N THR A 16 -2.61 -7.06 24.07
CA THR A 16 -3.30 -8.35 23.92
C THR A 16 -2.54 -9.30 23.01
N GLN A 17 -1.95 -8.80 21.92
CA GLN A 17 -1.13 -9.63 21.03
C GLN A 17 0.23 -9.97 21.66
N ASP A 18 0.83 -9.00 22.34
CA ASP A 18 2.12 -9.13 23.01
C ASP A 18 2.04 -10.15 24.15
N GLU A 19 0.97 -10.15 24.93
CA GLU A 19 0.71 -11.14 25.99
C GLU A 19 0.59 -12.56 25.40
N LYS A 20 -0.20 -12.73 24.33
CA LYS A 20 -0.32 -14.02 23.63
C LYS A 20 1.01 -14.51 23.06
N LEU A 21 1.81 -13.61 22.50
CA LEU A 21 3.12 -13.95 21.95
C LEU A 21 4.09 -14.36 23.07
N ALA A 22 4.11 -13.61 24.17
CA ALA A 22 4.93 -13.93 25.34
C ALA A 22 4.55 -15.29 25.94
N ASP A 23 3.25 -15.54 26.13
CA ASP A 23 2.73 -16.82 26.61
C ASP A 23 3.14 -17.97 25.70
N HIS A 24 3.02 -17.79 24.38
CA HIS A 24 3.44 -18.79 23.40
C HIS A 24 4.96 -19.10 23.48
N ILE A 25 5.80 -18.07 23.65
CA ILE A 25 7.26 -18.24 23.80
C ILE A 25 7.59 -18.99 25.10
N ILE A 26 6.92 -18.64 26.21
CA ILE A 26 7.10 -19.31 27.51
C ILE A 26 6.65 -20.78 27.39
N MET A 27 5.50 -21.04 26.78
CA MET A 27 4.96 -22.38 26.60
C MET A 27 5.90 -23.24 25.74
N SER A 28 6.45 -22.69 24.66
CA SER A 28 7.41 -23.40 23.80
C SER A 28 8.70 -23.84 24.53
N ARG A 29 9.13 -23.08 25.55
CA ARG A 29 10.33 -23.41 26.35
C ARG A 29 10.04 -24.34 27.52
N THR A 30 8.87 -24.20 28.14
CA THR A 30 8.51 -24.93 29.37
C THR A 30 7.79 -26.24 29.11
N ARG A 31 7.00 -26.30 28.03
CA ARG A 31 6.13 -27.42 27.64
C ARG A 31 6.10 -27.54 26.11
N PRO A 32 7.24 -27.89 25.47
CA PRO A 32 7.33 -27.96 24.01
C PRO A 32 6.31 -28.92 23.39
N GLU A 33 5.90 -29.98 24.10
CA GLU A 33 4.90 -30.95 23.68
C GLU A 33 3.49 -30.35 23.47
N LEU A 34 3.20 -29.21 24.10
CA LEU A 34 1.93 -28.49 23.93
C LEU A 34 1.94 -27.52 22.74
N VAL A 35 3.10 -27.33 22.11
CA VAL A 35 3.32 -26.35 21.03
C VAL A 35 3.70 -27.05 19.71
N GLU A 36 3.47 -28.35 19.62
CA GLU A 36 3.73 -29.07 18.38
C GLU A 36 2.80 -28.57 17.26
N PRO A 37 3.35 -28.27 16.07
CA PRO A 37 2.53 -27.85 14.94
C PRO A 37 1.62 -29.00 14.51
N ALA A 38 0.37 -28.67 14.15
CA ALA A 38 -0.62 -29.65 13.70
C ALA A 38 -0.18 -30.45 12.46
N ILE A 39 0.78 -29.93 11.67
CA ILE A 39 1.32 -30.58 10.50
C ILE A 39 2.80 -30.90 10.78
N ASP A 40 3.15 -32.18 10.67
CA ASP A 40 4.53 -32.63 10.77
C ASP A 40 5.42 -31.94 9.73
N ILE A 41 6.62 -31.53 10.15
CA ILE A 41 7.55 -30.76 9.31
C ILE A 41 8.07 -31.58 8.13
N ASN A 42 8.23 -32.90 8.28
CA ASN A 42 8.69 -33.76 7.19
C ASN A 42 7.56 -33.97 6.18
N LEU A 43 6.33 -34.12 6.64
CA LEU A 43 5.15 -34.15 5.78
C LEU A 43 5.02 -32.86 4.98
N LEU A 44 5.09 -31.69 5.62
CA LEU A 44 5.00 -30.39 4.94
C LEU A 44 6.10 -30.23 3.88
N ARG A 45 7.34 -30.60 4.20
CA ARG A 45 8.46 -30.56 3.24
C ARG A 45 8.22 -31.46 2.03
N LYS A 46 7.78 -32.71 2.25
CA LYS A 46 7.45 -33.66 1.19
C LYS A 46 6.28 -33.14 0.33
N TYR A 47 5.28 -32.55 0.97
CA TYR A 47 4.12 -31.97 0.28
C TYR A 47 4.52 -30.83 -0.66
N ILE A 48 5.35 -29.89 -0.18
CA ILE A 48 5.88 -28.79 -1.01
C ILE A 48 6.76 -29.32 -2.15
N ALA A 49 7.58 -30.34 -1.88
CA ALA A 49 8.41 -30.95 -2.92
C ALA A 49 7.55 -31.60 -4.01
N TYR A 50 6.48 -32.30 -3.62
CA TYR A 50 5.54 -32.93 -4.53
C TYR A 50 4.75 -31.89 -5.34
N SER A 51 4.22 -30.84 -4.71
CA SER A 51 3.47 -29.78 -5.40
C SER A 51 4.29 -29.07 -6.48
N LYS A 52 5.61 -28.94 -6.28
CA LYS A 52 6.54 -28.34 -7.25
C LYS A 52 6.74 -29.19 -8.51
N GLN A 53 6.44 -30.49 -8.47
CA GLN A 53 6.56 -31.38 -9.63
C GLN A 53 5.41 -31.20 -10.64
N ILE A 54 4.36 -30.45 -10.28
CA ILE A 54 3.27 -30.10 -11.18
C ILE A 54 3.74 -28.95 -12.09
N ILE A 55 3.95 -29.24 -13.37
CA ILE A 55 4.53 -28.30 -14.35
C ILE A 55 3.48 -27.86 -15.39
N ALA A 56 2.67 -28.79 -15.88
CA ALA A 56 1.64 -28.49 -16.88
C ALA A 56 0.38 -27.95 -16.19
N ILE A 57 0.35 -26.64 -15.94
CA ILE A 57 -0.80 -25.96 -15.37
C ILE A 57 -1.51 -25.13 -16.43
N GLU A 58 -2.82 -25.34 -16.53
CA GLU A 58 -3.72 -24.64 -17.44
C GLU A 58 -4.36 -23.45 -16.72
N LEU A 59 -4.31 -22.28 -17.35
CA LEU A 59 -5.07 -21.11 -16.91
C LEU A 59 -6.51 -21.24 -17.43
N THR A 60 -7.51 -21.29 -16.53
CA THR A 60 -8.91 -21.32 -16.96
C THR A 60 -9.38 -19.94 -17.42
N ASP A 61 -10.40 -19.90 -18.27
CA ASP A 61 -10.97 -18.64 -18.78
C ASP A 61 -11.45 -17.73 -17.64
N ASP A 62 -12.12 -18.29 -16.63
CA ASP A 62 -12.59 -17.54 -15.46
C ASP A 62 -11.43 -16.88 -14.69
N ALA A 63 -10.32 -17.62 -14.51
CA ALA A 63 -9.14 -17.10 -13.83
C ALA A 63 -8.43 -16.04 -14.69
N ALA A 64 -8.31 -16.28 -16.00
CA ALA A 64 -7.74 -15.34 -16.95
C ALA A 64 -8.52 -14.01 -16.95
N GLN A 65 -9.85 -14.08 -16.95
CA GLN A 65 -10.72 -12.93 -16.94
C GLN A 65 -10.52 -12.09 -15.66
N ARG A 66 -10.52 -12.71 -14.47
CA ARG A 66 -10.28 -11.97 -13.21
C ARG A 66 -8.91 -11.29 -13.14
N LEU A 67 -7.87 -11.99 -13.56
CA LEU A 67 -6.50 -11.45 -13.58
C LEU A 67 -6.42 -10.26 -14.55
N LYS A 68 -7.01 -10.39 -15.74
CA LYS A 68 -7.05 -9.35 -16.77
C LYS A 68 -7.83 -8.12 -16.29
N GLU A 69 -9.03 -8.32 -15.74
CA GLU A 69 -9.86 -7.24 -15.19
C GLU A 69 -9.09 -6.46 -14.13
N PHE A 70 -8.50 -7.16 -13.14
CA PHE A 70 -7.70 -6.51 -12.11
C PHE A 70 -6.52 -5.70 -12.69
N TYR A 71 -5.81 -6.25 -13.66
CA TYR A 71 -4.70 -5.53 -14.31
C TYR A 71 -5.15 -4.28 -15.05
N VAL A 72 -6.22 -4.39 -15.85
CA VAL A 72 -6.77 -3.28 -16.64
C VAL A 72 -7.33 -2.20 -15.73
N ASP A 73 -8.08 -2.58 -14.70
CA ASP A 73 -8.63 -1.65 -13.70
C ASP A 73 -7.52 -0.90 -12.99
N MET A 74 -6.50 -1.63 -12.52
CA MET A 74 -5.32 -1.01 -11.93
C MET A 74 -4.65 -0.07 -12.93
N ARG A 75 -4.43 -0.48 -14.18
CA ARG A 75 -3.75 0.35 -15.18
C ARG A 75 -4.49 1.65 -15.51
N ASN A 76 -5.83 1.61 -15.56
CA ASN A 76 -6.69 2.71 -16.00
C ASN A 76 -7.10 3.67 -14.89
N ARG A 77 -6.94 3.30 -13.61
CA ARG A 77 -7.21 4.23 -12.49
C ARG A 77 -6.26 5.44 -12.43
N TYR A 78 -5.24 5.50 -13.28
CA TYR A 78 -4.15 6.49 -13.24
C TYR A 78 -4.08 7.47 -14.41
N THR A 79 -5.07 7.51 -15.30
CA THR A 79 -5.10 8.47 -16.43
C THR A 79 -5.63 9.86 -16.04
N GLY A 80 -5.85 10.15 -14.75
CA GLY A 80 -6.13 11.49 -14.21
C GLY A 80 -4.85 12.21 -13.75
N GLU A 81 -4.84 13.55 -13.83
CA GLU A 81 -3.68 14.48 -13.80
C GLU A 81 -2.69 14.41 -12.60
N ASP A 82 -2.79 13.47 -11.66
CA ASP A 82 -1.88 13.36 -10.51
C ASP A 82 -0.72 12.39 -10.78
N THR A 83 0.42 12.96 -11.18
CA THR A 83 1.61 12.29 -11.75
C THR A 83 2.45 11.43 -10.80
N ASN A 84 2.00 11.12 -9.58
CA ASN A 84 2.87 10.52 -8.56
C ASN A 84 2.48 9.10 -8.12
N THR A 85 1.55 8.43 -8.82
CA THR A 85 1.09 7.09 -8.45
C THR A 85 1.82 5.95 -9.19
N ILE A 86 2.43 5.02 -8.43
CA ILE A 86 2.93 3.71 -8.87
C ILE A 86 1.81 2.91 -9.55
N SER A 87 1.82 2.89 -10.88
CA SER A 87 0.95 2.01 -11.67
C SER A 87 1.44 0.57 -11.68
N ILE A 88 0.51 -0.39 -11.83
CA ILE A 88 0.90 -1.78 -12.07
C ILE A 88 1.60 -1.88 -13.43
N THR A 89 2.76 -2.53 -13.41
CA THR A 89 3.57 -2.82 -14.60
C THR A 89 3.21 -4.19 -15.18
N LEU A 90 3.50 -4.41 -16.46
CA LEU A 90 3.33 -5.74 -17.08
C LEU A 90 4.08 -6.85 -16.32
N ARG A 91 5.25 -6.53 -15.75
CA ARG A 91 5.99 -7.44 -14.88
C ARG A 91 5.20 -7.86 -13.64
N GLN A 92 4.50 -6.93 -13.01
CA GLN A 92 3.65 -7.25 -11.85
C GLN A 92 2.43 -8.07 -12.25
N TYR A 93 1.93 -7.91 -13.48
CA TYR A 93 0.91 -8.78 -14.03
C TYR A 93 1.42 -10.22 -14.23
N GLU A 94 2.61 -10.41 -14.80
CA GLU A 94 3.24 -11.73 -14.88
C GLU A 94 3.49 -12.35 -13.50
N ALA A 95 3.89 -11.54 -12.52
CA ALA A 95 4.02 -11.99 -11.14
C ALA A 95 2.67 -12.46 -10.56
N LEU A 96 1.57 -11.77 -10.89
CA LEU A 96 0.22 -12.14 -10.48
C LEU A 96 -0.16 -13.54 -10.99
N ILE A 97 0.12 -13.82 -12.27
CA ILE A 97 -0.11 -15.13 -12.88
C ILE A 97 0.75 -16.20 -12.18
N ARG A 98 2.04 -15.94 -11.95
CA ARG A 98 2.94 -16.87 -11.23
C ARG A 98 2.44 -17.18 -9.81
N MET A 99 1.85 -16.21 -9.11
CA MET A 99 1.27 -16.43 -7.78
C MET A 99 -0.01 -17.28 -7.85
N ALA A 100 -0.87 -17.03 -8.84
CA ALA A 100 -2.07 -17.85 -9.05
C ALA A 100 -1.70 -19.31 -9.40
N GLU A 101 -0.67 -19.50 -10.23
CA GLU A 101 -0.10 -20.81 -10.55
C GLU A 101 0.44 -21.50 -9.28
N ALA A 102 1.19 -20.78 -8.44
CA ALA A 102 1.69 -21.32 -7.18
C ALA A 102 0.56 -21.74 -6.22
N SER A 103 -0.56 -20.98 -6.18
CA SER A 103 -1.76 -21.34 -5.43
C SER A 103 -2.38 -22.65 -5.93
N ALA A 104 -2.49 -22.83 -7.24
CA ALA A 104 -2.98 -24.07 -7.83
C ALA A 104 -2.05 -25.27 -7.52
N LYS A 105 -0.72 -25.08 -7.62
CA LYS A 105 0.28 -26.11 -7.27
C LYS A 105 0.13 -26.61 -5.85
N ILE A 106 0.03 -25.70 -4.88
CA ILE A 106 -0.12 -26.07 -3.47
C ILE A 106 -1.41 -26.86 -3.24
N ARG A 107 -2.45 -26.63 -4.04
CA ARG A 107 -3.70 -27.41 -4.00
C ARG A 107 -3.65 -28.73 -4.77
N LEU A 108 -2.50 -29.03 -5.39
CA LEU A 108 -2.26 -30.20 -6.26
C LEU A 108 -3.19 -30.24 -7.48
N ASP A 109 -3.61 -29.08 -7.98
CA ASP A 109 -4.45 -28.95 -9.17
C ASP A 109 -3.60 -28.56 -10.39
N THR A 110 -3.94 -29.10 -11.55
CA THR A 110 -3.34 -28.74 -12.84
C THR A 110 -4.08 -27.57 -13.49
N LYS A 111 -5.09 -27.00 -12.84
CA LYS A 111 -5.86 -25.85 -13.34
C LYS A 111 -5.83 -24.69 -12.36
N ILE A 112 -5.46 -23.50 -12.84
CA ILE A 112 -5.59 -22.24 -12.11
C ILE A 112 -7.06 -21.87 -12.12
N ARG A 113 -7.72 -21.94 -10.96
CA ARG A 113 -9.12 -21.58 -10.84
C ARG A 113 -9.29 -20.12 -10.47
N ALA A 114 -10.52 -19.65 -10.55
CA ALA A 114 -10.86 -18.27 -10.27
C ALA A 114 -10.58 -17.89 -8.80
N GLU A 115 -10.59 -18.85 -7.86
CA GLU A 115 -10.18 -18.65 -6.47
C GLU A 115 -8.67 -18.47 -6.30
N ASP A 116 -7.86 -19.12 -7.15
CA ASP A 116 -6.41 -18.99 -7.15
C ASP A 116 -6.00 -17.60 -7.65
N ALA A 117 -6.67 -17.11 -8.69
CA ALA A 117 -6.55 -15.73 -9.15
C ALA A 117 -6.92 -14.73 -8.04
N GLU A 118 -8.02 -14.95 -7.34
CA GLU A 118 -8.47 -14.05 -6.26
C GLU A 118 -7.48 -14.00 -5.09
N ARG A 119 -6.89 -15.14 -4.71
CA ARG A 119 -5.81 -15.18 -3.69
C ARG A 119 -4.59 -14.38 -4.12
N ALA A 120 -4.14 -14.54 -5.37
CA ALA A 120 -3.01 -13.79 -5.91
C ALA A 120 -3.29 -12.28 -5.95
N ILE A 121 -4.50 -11.89 -6.37
CA ILE A 121 -4.98 -10.51 -6.34
C ILE A 121 -4.97 -9.97 -4.93
N ASN A 122 -5.51 -10.69 -3.96
CA ASN A 122 -5.55 -10.23 -2.56
C ASN A 122 -4.16 -10.09 -1.94
N LEU A 123 -3.20 -10.94 -2.28
CA LEU A 123 -1.81 -10.81 -1.85
C LEU A 123 -1.14 -9.56 -2.46
N MET A 124 -1.33 -9.33 -3.76
CA MET A 124 -0.85 -8.11 -4.43
C MET A 124 -1.51 -6.87 -3.80
N LYS A 125 -2.82 -6.94 -3.52
CA LYS A 125 -3.57 -5.89 -2.84
C LYS A 125 -2.98 -5.55 -1.49
N TYR A 126 -2.80 -6.56 -0.66
CA TYR A 126 -2.20 -6.34 0.65
C TYR A 126 -0.79 -5.76 0.53
N SER A 127 0.03 -6.27 -0.39
CA SER A 127 1.39 -5.78 -0.60
C SER A 127 1.44 -4.31 -1.01
N LEU A 128 0.64 -3.88 -2.00
CA LEU A 128 0.61 -2.47 -2.40
C LEU A 128 0.03 -1.59 -1.28
N SER A 129 -0.94 -2.08 -0.50
CA SER A 129 -1.47 -1.32 0.66
C SER A 129 -0.42 -1.03 1.73
N GLN A 130 0.53 -1.95 1.92
CA GLN A 130 1.65 -1.72 2.84
C GLN A 130 2.62 -0.66 2.31
N LEU A 131 2.66 -0.45 1.00
CA LEU A 131 3.40 0.61 0.31
C LEU A 131 2.60 1.91 0.16
N GLY A 132 1.50 2.06 0.92
CA GLY A 132 0.69 3.28 0.90
C GLY A 132 -0.34 3.34 -0.23
N TYR A 133 -0.59 2.25 -0.96
CA TYR A 133 -1.67 2.23 -1.95
C TYR A 133 -3.03 1.99 -1.29
N ASP A 134 -3.94 2.95 -1.34
CA ASP A 134 -5.32 2.74 -0.90
C ASP A 134 -6.18 2.23 -2.07
N TYR A 135 -6.68 1.00 -1.91
CA TYR A 135 -7.50 0.32 -2.92
C TYR A 135 -8.90 0.90 -3.11
N GLU A 136 -9.45 1.54 -2.07
CA GLU A 136 -10.79 2.10 -2.11
C GLU A 136 -10.78 3.49 -2.74
N THR A 137 -9.77 4.30 -2.42
CA THR A 137 -9.67 5.68 -2.91
C THR A 137 -8.85 5.81 -4.21
N GLY A 138 -8.07 4.79 -4.59
CA GLY A 138 -7.24 4.79 -5.79
C GLY A 138 -6.03 5.73 -5.71
N ARG A 139 -5.80 6.35 -4.55
CA ARG A 139 -4.68 7.27 -4.30
C ARG A 139 -3.53 6.52 -3.64
N ILE A 140 -2.31 6.87 -4.04
CA ILE A 140 -1.12 6.48 -3.29
C ILE A 140 -0.92 7.52 -2.22
N ASP A 141 -1.03 7.09 -0.98
CA ASP A 141 -0.50 7.77 0.17
C ASP A 141 1.03 7.61 0.14
N ILE A 142 1.67 8.38 -0.75
CA ILE A 142 3.14 8.45 -0.94
C ILE A 142 3.82 8.80 0.40
N ASP A 143 3.06 9.42 1.29
CA ASP A 143 3.37 9.75 2.69
C ASP A 143 3.80 8.55 3.57
N ARG A 144 3.72 7.32 3.08
CA ARG A 144 4.03 6.11 3.86
C ARG A 144 5.28 5.35 3.42
N VAL A 145 5.87 5.69 2.28
CA VAL A 145 7.00 4.93 1.69
C VAL A 145 8.36 5.44 2.17
N GLU A 146 8.46 6.69 2.63
CA GLU A 146 9.69 7.22 3.24
C GLU A 146 9.42 7.74 4.67
N GLY A 147 10.19 7.21 5.61
CA GLY A 147 10.07 7.52 7.03
C GLY A 147 10.33 8.99 7.34
N GLY A 148 9.49 9.58 8.18
CA GLY A 148 9.83 10.86 8.80
C GLY A 148 8.70 11.66 9.45
N MET A 149 7.42 11.47 9.08
CA MET A 149 6.36 12.37 9.52
C MET A 149 5.36 11.71 10.49
N PRO A 150 5.17 12.22 11.72
CA PRO A 150 4.10 11.79 12.63
C PRO A 150 2.71 12.02 12.02
N ALA A 151 1.75 11.11 12.27
CA ALA A 151 0.38 11.19 11.73
C ALA A 151 -0.34 12.52 12.03
N GLY A 152 -0.04 13.15 13.17
CA GLY A 152 -0.57 14.48 13.52
C GLY A 152 -0.06 15.59 12.61
N ARG A 153 1.22 15.56 12.22
CA ARG A 153 1.84 16.55 11.33
C ARG A 153 1.34 16.41 9.89
N ARG A 154 1.03 15.19 9.45
CA ARG A 154 0.43 14.92 8.13
C ARG A 154 -0.97 15.48 7.97
N ARG A 155 -1.83 15.31 8.99
CA ARG A 155 -3.18 15.90 8.98
C ARG A 155 -3.15 17.41 8.80
N LYS A 156 -2.21 18.09 9.48
CA LYS A 156 -2.01 19.53 9.33
C LYS A 156 -1.60 19.91 7.90
N ILE A 157 -0.74 19.14 7.25
CA ILE A 157 -0.32 19.39 5.85
C ILE A 157 -1.48 19.20 4.88
N HIS A 158 -2.25 18.12 5.00
CA HIS A 158 -3.44 17.88 4.17
C HIS A 158 -4.48 18.99 4.32
N GLN A 159 -4.75 19.43 5.55
CA GLN A 159 -5.67 20.55 5.81
C GLN A 159 -5.18 21.86 5.17
N VAL A 160 -3.88 22.17 5.28
CA VAL A 160 -3.30 23.37 4.65
C VAL A 160 -3.41 23.30 3.12
N LEU A 161 -3.18 22.14 2.50
CA LEU A 161 -3.36 21.97 1.06
C LEU A 161 -4.82 22.14 0.62
N GLU A 162 -5.78 21.60 1.38
CA GLU A 162 -7.22 21.80 1.12
C GLU A 162 -7.63 23.28 1.21
N ILE A 163 -7.12 24.00 2.21
CA ILE A 163 -7.33 25.44 2.36
C ILE A 163 -6.80 26.18 1.13
N ILE A 164 -5.55 25.90 0.72
CA ILE A 164 -4.94 26.54 -0.45
C ILE A 164 -5.76 26.23 -1.71
N GLU A 165 -6.21 24.99 -1.89
CA GLU A 165 -7.01 24.59 -3.05
C GLU A 165 -8.39 25.26 -3.07
N SER A 166 -9.01 25.45 -1.90
CA SER A 166 -10.28 26.17 -1.76
C SER A 166 -10.13 27.65 -2.13
N LEU A 167 -9.05 28.30 -1.71
CA LEU A 167 -8.74 29.69 -2.02
C LEU A 167 -8.33 29.87 -3.49
N GLN A 168 -7.66 28.87 -4.06
CA GLN A 168 -7.26 28.86 -5.47
C GLN A 168 -8.45 28.79 -6.45
N LYS A 169 -9.62 28.31 -6.02
CA LYS A 169 -10.84 28.35 -6.83
C LYS A 169 -11.33 29.77 -7.07
N THR A 170 -11.07 30.67 -6.13
CA THR A 170 -11.52 32.07 -6.19
C THR A 170 -10.41 32.99 -6.68
N MET A 171 -9.15 32.68 -6.37
CA MET A 171 -7.98 33.50 -6.71
C MET A 171 -6.89 32.68 -7.40
N LYS A 172 -6.30 33.20 -8.48
CA LYS A 172 -5.25 32.48 -9.24
C LYS A 172 -3.92 32.34 -8.46
N GLU A 173 -3.66 33.29 -7.59
CA GLU A 173 -2.49 33.40 -6.71
C GLU A 173 -3.04 33.72 -5.30
N VAL A 174 -2.67 32.92 -4.31
CA VAL A 174 -3.24 33.04 -2.95
C VAL A 174 -2.25 33.78 -2.06
N PRO A 175 -2.66 34.88 -1.39
CA PRO A 175 -1.82 35.53 -0.39
C PRO A 175 -1.47 34.57 0.75
N VAL A 176 -0.21 34.58 1.20
CA VAL A 176 0.22 33.74 2.33
C VAL A 176 -0.54 34.10 3.62
N GLU A 177 -0.87 35.38 3.81
CA GLU A 177 -1.67 35.88 4.94
C GLU A 177 -3.06 35.23 5.00
N ASP A 178 -3.74 35.07 3.86
CA ASP A 178 -5.07 34.46 3.80
C ASP A 178 -5.03 32.97 4.16
N VAL A 179 -3.96 32.28 3.76
CA VAL A 179 -3.73 30.87 4.12
C VAL A 179 -3.44 30.75 5.61
N LYS A 180 -2.68 31.68 6.20
CA LYS A 180 -2.44 31.71 7.64
C LYS A 180 -3.73 31.94 8.41
N ALA A 181 -4.52 32.94 8.02
CA ALA A 181 -5.79 33.26 8.68
C ALA A 181 -6.77 32.07 8.65
N ALA A 182 -6.94 31.44 7.48
CA ALA A 182 -7.83 30.29 7.34
C ALA A 182 -7.32 29.05 8.11
N ALA A 183 -6.01 28.86 8.21
CA ALA A 183 -5.43 27.77 8.96
C ALA A 183 -5.45 28.01 10.50
N GLU A 184 -5.33 29.26 10.95
CA GLU A 184 -5.57 29.65 12.35
C GLU A 184 -7.02 29.44 12.77
N GLU A 185 -8.00 29.75 11.90
CA GLU A 185 -9.42 29.50 12.15
C GLU A 185 -9.72 28.00 12.34
N GLN A 186 -8.94 27.13 11.70
CA GLN A 186 -9.00 25.68 11.85
C GLN A 186 -8.12 25.12 12.99
N GLY A 187 -7.46 25.98 13.76
CA GLY A 187 -6.62 25.58 14.90
C GLY A 187 -5.30 24.92 14.51
N ILE A 188 -4.76 25.22 13.32
CA ILE A 188 -3.52 24.63 12.80
C ILE A 188 -2.32 25.48 13.23
N GLU A 189 -1.58 25.03 14.24
CA GLU A 189 -0.32 25.67 14.63
C GLU A 189 0.86 25.21 13.76
N GLY A 190 1.81 26.11 13.46
CA GLY A 190 3.06 25.81 12.76
C GLY A 190 2.99 25.93 11.22
N ILE A 191 2.13 26.79 10.70
CA ILE A 191 1.87 26.96 9.25
C ILE A 191 3.12 27.42 8.50
N ASP A 192 3.94 28.30 9.07
CA ASP A 192 5.12 28.84 8.41
C ASP A 192 6.14 27.75 8.04
N GLU A 193 6.38 26.81 8.96
CA GLU A 193 7.25 25.65 8.70
C GLU A 193 6.68 24.73 7.63
N ILE A 194 5.34 24.61 7.57
CA ILE A 194 4.65 23.79 6.57
C ILE A 194 4.75 24.42 5.19
N ILE A 195 4.52 25.73 5.06
CA ILE A 195 4.59 26.45 3.79
C ILE A 195 6.02 26.45 3.24
N GLU A 196 7.02 26.77 4.06
CA GLU A 196 8.43 26.75 3.63
C GLU A 196 8.87 25.36 3.18
N ARG A 197 8.43 24.32 3.87
CA ARG A 197 8.71 22.94 3.47
C ARG A 197 8.06 22.59 2.13
N LEU A 198 6.78 22.93 1.95
CA LEU A 198 6.06 22.67 0.70
C LEU A 198 6.65 23.43 -0.49
N LYS A 199 7.26 24.60 -0.25
CA LYS A 199 8.05 25.34 -1.25
C LYS A 199 9.35 24.59 -1.59
N ASN A 200 10.08 24.11 -0.58
CA ASN A 200 11.32 23.35 -0.77
C ASN A 200 11.10 22.00 -1.49
N GLU A 201 9.96 21.35 -1.24
CA GLU A 201 9.56 20.10 -1.90
C GLU A 201 8.97 20.33 -3.31
N GLY A 202 8.85 21.59 -3.76
CA GLY A 202 8.33 21.94 -5.08
C GLY A 202 6.81 21.77 -5.24
N THR A 203 6.08 21.52 -4.14
CA THR A 203 4.62 21.36 -4.15
C THR A 203 3.91 22.73 -4.22
N LEU A 204 4.50 23.75 -3.59
CA LEU A 204 4.07 25.15 -3.70
C LEU A 204 5.12 25.97 -4.44
N PHE A 205 4.66 26.86 -5.30
CA PHE A 205 5.47 27.84 -6.00
C PHE A 205 5.09 29.24 -5.52
N GLU A 206 6.07 30.14 -5.39
CA GLU A 206 5.89 31.54 -5.02
C GLU A 206 6.17 32.43 -6.24
N PRO A 207 5.14 32.80 -7.05
CA PRO A 207 5.34 33.63 -8.24
C PRO A 207 5.76 35.07 -7.89
N ARG A 208 5.32 35.55 -6.72
CA ARG A 208 5.55 36.90 -6.19
C ARG A 208 5.72 36.79 -4.68
N VAL A 209 6.58 37.64 -4.12
CA VAL A 209 6.83 37.68 -2.68
C VAL A 209 5.50 37.80 -1.92
N GLY A 210 5.19 36.82 -1.07
CA GLY A 210 3.95 36.76 -0.28
C GLY A 210 2.74 36.14 -0.98
N PHE A 211 2.88 35.62 -2.19
CA PHE A 211 1.81 34.93 -2.92
C PHE A 211 2.23 33.52 -3.29
N ILE A 212 1.41 32.53 -2.95
CA ILE A 212 1.68 31.11 -3.19
C ILE A 212 0.66 30.50 -4.14
N LYS A 213 1.12 29.48 -4.87
CA LYS A 213 0.34 28.75 -5.86
C LYS A 213 0.76 27.28 -5.84
N LYS A 214 -0.19 26.35 -5.87
CA LYS A 214 0.10 24.92 -6.06
C LYS A 214 0.82 24.70 -7.40
N SER A 215 1.95 24.00 -7.36
CA SER A 215 2.68 23.61 -8.57
C SER A 215 1.85 22.57 -9.33
N ARG A 216 1.87 22.67 -10.66
CA ARG A 216 1.13 21.77 -11.56
C ARG A 216 1.86 20.46 -11.76
#